data_AF-A0A934SDG4-F1
#
_entry.id   AF-A0A934SDG4-F1
#
_cell.length_a   1.000
_cell.length_b   1.000
_cell.length_c   1.000
_cell.angle_alpha   90.00
_cell.angle_beta   90.00
_cell.angle_gamma   90.00
#
_symmetry.space_group_name_H-M   'P 1'
#
loop_
_entity.id
_entity.type
_entity.pdbx_description
1 polymer ?
#
loop_
_entity_poly.entity_id
_entity_poly.type
_entity_poly.pdbx_seq_one_letter_code
_entity_poly.pdbx_strand_id
1 'polypeptide(L)'
;MDDFKRPRNDAKLKKRAYEDPQFAEDLWRMRNPEDGGEQIPFEEILVALQRDYGIASSLGALSDFYPWLDRKYRWEAAAAAADQAKQQRLAENPETSLEELENLGQFVFTNEAIASKDTKAFVQLRRTRQNDRKIEIDERRMAVLEAAEKRQRDAEEAIRKINSDETLSPEAQRAKVLEKMDEFFGLKKSNG
;
A
#
# COMPACT_ATOMS: atom_id res chain seq x y z
N MET A 1 -18.92 37.05 -6.88
CA MET A 1 -19.86 35.97 -6.53
C MET A 1 -19.16 34.69 -6.87
N ASP A 2 -18.72 33.94 -5.86
CA ASP A 2 -18.12 32.63 -6.05
C ASP A 2 -19.15 31.70 -6.70
N ASP A 3 -18.82 31.19 -7.88
CA ASP A 3 -19.51 30.09 -8.54
C ASP A 3 -19.30 28.83 -7.68
N PHE A 4 -20.11 28.69 -6.63
CA PHE A 4 -20.29 27.41 -5.95
C PHE A 4 -20.90 26.44 -6.97
N LYS A 5 -20.03 25.74 -7.70
CA LYS A 5 -20.40 24.63 -8.59
C LYS A 5 -21.29 23.69 -7.78
N ARG A 6 -22.60 23.70 -8.09
CA ARG A 6 -23.56 22.76 -7.50
C ARG A 6 -22.96 21.35 -7.62
N PRO A 7 -22.93 20.56 -6.54
CA PRO A 7 -22.38 19.21 -6.62
C PRO A 7 -23.09 18.45 -7.74
N ARG A 8 -22.31 17.79 -8.59
CA ARG A 8 -22.87 16.95 -9.67
C ARG A 8 -23.85 15.96 -9.03
N ASN A 9 -24.97 15.70 -9.71
CA ASN A 9 -26.04 14.88 -9.14
C ASN A 9 -25.57 13.46 -8.77
N ASP A 10 -24.54 12.92 -9.42
CA ASP A 10 -23.93 11.63 -9.06
C ASP A 10 -23.24 11.67 -7.69
N ALA A 11 -22.66 12.80 -7.29
CA ALA A 11 -22.04 12.96 -5.98
C ALA A 11 -23.07 12.88 -4.84
N LYS A 12 -24.30 13.34 -5.08
CA LYS A 12 -25.40 13.23 -4.10
C LYS A 12 -25.83 11.77 -3.92
N LEU A 13 -25.95 11.02 -5.01
CA LEU A 13 -26.26 9.59 -4.97
C LEU A 13 -25.18 8.80 -4.24
N LYS A 14 -23.90 9.05 -4.55
CA LYS A 14 -22.76 8.41 -3.88
C LYS A 14 -22.74 8.71 -2.38
N LYS A 15 -22.93 9.97 -2.00
CA LYS A 15 -23.01 10.38 -0.59
C LYS A 15 -24.13 9.64 0.13
N ARG A 16 -25.33 9.61 -0.47
CA ARG A 16 -26.47 8.91 0.14
C ARG A 16 -26.20 7.40 0.29
N ALA A 17 -25.60 6.76 -0.71
CA ALA A 17 -25.23 5.35 -0.66
C ALA A 17 -24.17 5.01 0.40
N TYR A 18 -23.35 5.98 0.83
CA TYR A 18 -22.46 5.80 1.98
C TYR A 18 -23.18 5.96 3.32
N GLU A 19 -24.11 6.92 3.41
CA GLU A 19 -24.85 7.21 4.64
C GLU A 19 -25.95 6.20 4.92
N ASP A 20 -26.48 5.57 3.87
CA ASP A 20 -27.64 4.68 3.91
C ASP A 20 -27.35 3.43 3.06
N PRO A 21 -26.87 2.34 3.69
CA PRO A 21 -26.60 1.09 2.98
C PRO A 21 -27.85 0.47 2.35
N GLN A 22 -29.03 0.66 2.95
CA GLN A 22 -30.29 0.16 2.40
C GLN A 22 -30.63 0.86 1.09
N PHE A 23 -30.44 2.18 1.01
CA PHE A 23 -30.57 2.91 -0.25
C PHE A 23 -29.65 2.36 -1.34
N ALA A 24 -28.41 2.02 -1.00
CA ALA A 24 -27.46 1.44 -1.95
C ALA A 24 -27.92 0.06 -2.44
N GLU A 25 -28.41 -0.79 -1.53
CA GLU A 25 -28.93 -2.12 -1.82
C GLU A 25 -30.20 -2.10 -2.66
N ASP A 26 -31.14 -1.22 -2.34
CA ASP A 26 -32.39 -1.06 -3.08
C ASP A 26 -32.10 -0.64 -4.52
N LEU A 27 -31.25 0.37 -4.72
CA LEU A 27 -30.83 0.78 -6.06
C LEU A 27 -30.08 -0.32 -6.79
N TRP A 28 -29.24 -1.09 -6.10
CA TRP A 28 -28.54 -2.21 -6.71
C TRP A 28 -29.52 -3.27 -7.23
N ARG A 29 -30.50 -3.67 -6.42
CA ARG A 29 -31.52 -4.67 -6.77
C ARG A 29 -32.41 -4.22 -7.93
N MET A 30 -32.70 -2.92 -8.07
CA MET A 30 -33.46 -2.42 -9.23
C MET A 30 -32.76 -2.73 -10.57
N ARG A 31 -31.42 -2.74 -10.60
CA ARG A 31 -30.64 -3.07 -11.81
C ARG A 31 -30.12 -4.50 -11.85
N ASN A 32 -30.08 -5.17 -10.71
CA ASN A 32 -29.57 -6.53 -10.53
C ASN A 32 -30.56 -7.32 -9.66
N PRO A 33 -31.77 -7.60 -10.16
CA PRO A 33 -32.77 -8.35 -9.40
C PRO A 33 -32.31 -9.79 -9.17
N GLU A 34 -32.66 -10.32 -7.99
CA GLU A 34 -32.48 -11.74 -7.67
C GLU A 34 -33.47 -12.58 -8.52
N ASP A 35 -33.14 -13.87 -8.75
CA ASP A 35 -34.00 -14.86 -9.44
C ASP A 35 -34.47 -14.52 -10.87
N GLY A 36 -33.61 -13.85 -11.65
CA GLY A 36 -33.88 -13.64 -13.08
C GLY A 36 -34.96 -12.61 -13.37
N GLY A 37 -35.26 -11.71 -12.43
CA GLY A 37 -36.13 -10.57 -12.65
C GLY A 37 -35.65 -9.64 -13.77
N GLU A 38 -36.55 -8.79 -14.27
CA GLU A 38 -36.20 -7.81 -15.30
C GLU A 38 -35.46 -6.62 -14.69
N GLN A 39 -34.40 -6.18 -15.37
CA GLN A 39 -33.68 -4.98 -14.97
C GLN A 39 -34.56 -3.75 -15.20
N ILE A 40 -34.76 -2.95 -14.15
CA ILE A 40 -35.54 -1.72 -14.25
C ILE A 40 -34.75 -0.70 -15.09
N PRO A 41 -35.39 -0.03 -16.07
CA PRO A 41 -34.74 1.00 -16.87
C PRO A 41 -34.43 2.25 -16.02
N PHE A 42 -33.44 3.04 -16.45
CA PHE A 42 -33.00 4.20 -15.67
C PHE A 42 -34.09 5.27 -15.51
N GLU A 43 -34.97 5.42 -16.49
CA GLU A 43 -36.10 6.33 -16.46
C GLU A 43 -37.05 6.01 -15.29
N GLU A 44 -37.33 4.73 -15.08
CA GLU A 44 -38.17 4.27 -13.97
C GLU A 44 -37.46 4.43 -12.62
N ILE A 45 -36.14 4.21 -12.58
CA ILE A 45 -35.33 4.45 -11.38
C ILE A 45 -35.30 5.94 -11.02
N LEU A 46 -35.29 6.85 -11.99
CA LEU A 46 -35.38 8.30 -11.71
C LEU A 46 -36.72 8.67 -11.05
N VAL A 47 -37.81 8.05 -11.52
CA VAL A 47 -39.14 8.24 -10.91
C VAL A 47 -39.16 7.69 -9.49
N ALA A 48 -38.63 6.49 -9.26
CA ALA A 48 -38.53 5.88 -7.93
C ALA A 48 -37.65 6.72 -6.99
N LEU A 49 -36.50 7.22 -7.46
CA LEU A 49 -35.61 8.10 -6.68
C LEU A 49 -36.30 9.37 -6.20
N GLN A 50 -37.08 10.01 -7.06
CA GLN A 50 -37.81 11.22 -6.68
C GLN A 50 -38.98 10.90 -5.74
N ARG A 51 -39.69 9.79 -5.99
CA ARG A 51 -40.88 9.38 -5.22
C ARG A 51 -40.51 8.88 -3.82
N ASP A 52 -39.57 7.95 -3.74
CA ASP A 52 -39.28 7.18 -2.52
C ASP A 52 -38.20 7.85 -1.67
N TYR A 53 -37.26 8.54 -2.33
CA TYR A 53 -36.10 9.15 -1.66
C TYR A 53 -36.07 10.68 -1.75
N GLY A 54 -36.97 11.31 -2.51
CA GLY A 54 -36.98 12.76 -2.70
C GLY A 54 -35.76 13.30 -3.45
N ILE A 55 -35.03 12.45 -4.19
CA ILE A 55 -33.78 12.82 -4.85
C ILE A 55 -34.03 13.09 -6.34
N ALA A 56 -33.94 14.36 -6.72
CA ALA A 56 -33.90 14.75 -8.13
C ALA A 56 -32.53 14.41 -8.74
N SER A 57 -32.54 13.53 -9.74
CA SER A 57 -31.33 13.07 -10.44
C SER A 57 -31.51 13.15 -11.97
N SER A 58 -30.51 12.71 -12.73
CA SER A 58 -30.55 12.65 -14.19
C SER A 58 -30.02 11.32 -14.72
N LEU A 59 -30.35 10.99 -15.96
CA LEU A 59 -29.86 9.77 -16.61
C LEU A 59 -28.32 9.69 -16.62
N GLY A 60 -27.64 10.81 -16.90
CA GLY A 60 -26.18 10.87 -16.84
C GLY A 60 -25.63 10.59 -15.43
N ALA A 61 -26.31 11.08 -14.39
CA ALA A 61 -25.90 10.80 -13.01
C ALA A 61 -26.11 9.33 -12.64
N LEU A 62 -27.20 8.69 -13.08
CA LEU A 62 -27.42 7.25 -12.89
C LEU A 62 -26.40 6.41 -13.66
N SER A 63 -26.12 6.79 -14.91
CA SER A 63 -25.15 6.09 -15.76
C SER A 63 -23.73 6.13 -15.20
N ASP A 64 -23.35 7.20 -14.48
CA ASP A 64 -22.07 7.30 -13.76
C ASP A 64 -22.13 6.60 -12.38
N PHE A 65 -23.29 6.58 -11.74
CA PHE A 65 -23.49 6.04 -10.39
C PHE A 65 -23.41 4.51 -10.36
N TYR A 66 -24.09 3.79 -11.25
CA TYR A 66 -24.12 2.33 -11.21
C TYR A 66 -22.77 1.65 -11.41
N PRO A 67 -21.92 2.08 -12.36
CA PRO A 67 -20.55 1.57 -12.46
C PRO A 67 -19.71 1.85 -11.21
N TRP A 68 -19.98 2.96 -10.50
CA TRP A 68 -19.33 3.21 -9.22
C TRP A 68 -19.86 2.29 -8.12
N LEU A 69 -21.17 2.02 -8.10
CA LEU A 69 -21.80 1.14 -7.11
C LEU A 69 -21.32 -0.31 -7.26
N ASP A 70 -21.20 -0.82 -8.50
CA ASP A 70 -20.58 -2.13 -8.79
C ASP A 70 -19.15 -2.20 -8.26
N ARG A 71 -18.32 -1.18 -8.55
CA ARG A 71 -16.96 -1.11 -8.01
C ARG A 71 -16.92 -1.11 -6.48
N LYS A 72 -17.83 -0.38 -5.83
CA LYS A 72 -17.95 -0.36 -4.36
C LYS A 72 -18.19 -1.77 -3.82
N TYR A 73 -19.18 -2.49 -4.35
CA TYR A 73 -19.48 -3.86 -3.91
C TYR A 73 -18.31 -4.82 -4.11
N ARG A 74 -17.64 -4.74 -5.26
CA ARG A 74 -16.46 -5.58 -5.54
C ARG A 74 -15.30 -5.30 -4.59
N TRP A 75 -15.06 -4.04 -4.26
CA TRP A 75 -14.00 -3.68 -3.31
C TRP A 75 -14.33 -4.13 -1.89
N GLU A 76 -15.58 -4.03 -1.47
CA GLU A 76 -16.04 -4.55 -0.18
C GLU A 76 -15.92 -6.09 -0.12
N ALA A 77 -16.30 -6.78 -1.20
CA ALA A 77 -16.12 -8.22 -1.33
C ALA A 77 -14.63 -8.63 -1.31
N ALA A 78 -13.76 -7.89 -1.99
CA ALA A 78 -12.32 -8.13 -1.98
C ALA A 78 -11.69 -7.86 -0.61
N ALA A 79 -12.17 -6.85 0.12
CA ALA A 79 -11.74 -6.59 1.49
C ALA A 79 -12.12 -7.75 2.41
N ALA A 80 -13.36 -8.22 2.34
CA ALA A 80 -13.82 -9.39 3.09
C ALA A 80 -13.03 -10.66 2.74
N ALA A 81 -12.78 -10.89 1.45
CA ALA A 81 -11.98 -12.03 0.98
C ALA A 81 -10.51 -11.95 1.44
N ALA A 82 -9.93 -10.74 1.47
CA ALA A 82 -8.58 -10.51 1.97
C ALA A 82 -8.49 -10.84 3.46
N ASP A 83 -9.46 -10.40 4.25
CA ASP A 83 -9.50 -10.67 5.69
C ASP A 83 -9.74 -12.15 5.98
N GLN A 84 -10.61 -12.81 5.21
CA GLN A 84 -10.80 -14.26 5.30
C GLN A 84 -9.51 -15.03 4.95
N ALA A 85 -8.80 -14.62 3.90
CA ALA A 85 -7.54 -15.25 3.51
C ALA A 85 -6.46 -15.09 4.59
N LYS A 86 -6.37 -13.91 5.23
CA LYS A 86 -5.46 -13.68 6.37
C LYS A 86 -5.81 -14.56 7.57
N GLN A 87 -7.09 -14.64 7.93
CA GLN A 87 -7.56 -15.47 9.04
C GLN A 87 -7.27 -16.96 8.79
N GLN A 88 -7.51 -17.45 7.57
CA GLN A 88 -7.18 -18.81 7.20
C GLN A 88 -5.66 -19.06 7.28
N ARG A 89 -4.85 -18.13 6.78
CA ARG A 89 -3.40 -18.25 6.84
C ARG A 89 -2.87 -18.31 8.28
N LEU A 90 -3.42 -17.50 9.18
CA LEU A 90 -3.09 -17.53 10.61
C LEU A 90 -3.54 -18.83 11.28
N ALA A 91 -4.69 -19.39 10.88
CA ALA A 91 -5.16 -20.68 11.40
C ALA A 91 -4.25 -21.84 10.97
N GLU A 92 -3.75 -21.81 9.72
CA GLU A 92 -2.85 -22.83 9.18
C GLU A 92 -1.41 -22.67 9.68
N ASN A 93 -0.94 -21.42 9.82
CA ASN A 93 0.42 -21.08 10.24
C ASN A 93 0.39 -19.89 11.22
N PRO A 94 0.27 -20.15 12.54
CA PRO A 94 0.17 -19.08 13.54
C PRO A 94 1.40 -18.17 13.62
N GLU A 95 2.57 -18.66 13.22
CA GLU A 95 3.83 -17.91 13.18
C GLU A 95 3.97 -17.00 11.94
N THR A 96 2.94 -16.91 11.09
CA THR A 96 2.95 -16.04 9.91
C THR A 96 3.17 -14.59 10.35
N SER A 97 4.16 -13.95 9.74
CA SER A 97 4.49 -12.55 10.05
C SER A 97 3.40 -11.59 9.55
N LEU A 98 3.32 -10.41 10.18
CA LEU A 98 2.40 -9.36 9.73
C LEU A 98 2.65 -8.96 8.27
N GLU A 99 3.91 -8.91 7.84
CA GLU A 99 4.30 -8.59 6.47
C GLU A 99 3.75 -9.61 5.46
N GLU A 100 3.79 -10.90 5.79
CA GLU A 100 3.22 -11.96 4.93
C GLU A 100 1.69 -11.84 4.82
N LEU A 101 1.01 -11.45 5.91
CA LEU A 101 -0.44 -11.22 5.90
C LEU A 101 -0.82 -9.98 5.09
N GLU A 102 -0.03 -8.92 5.16
CA GLU A 102 -0.21 -7.73 4.35
C GLU A 102 -0.01 -8.04 2.87
N ASN A 103 1.05 -8.78 2.52
CA ASN A 103 1.31 -9.24 1.16
C ASN A 103 0.16 -10.09 0.60
N LEU A 104 -0.40 -10.98 1.42
CA LEU A 104 -1.57 -11.78 1.04
C LEU A 104 -2.80 -10.91 0.78
N GLY A 105 -3.09 -9.95 1.66
CA GLY A 105 -4.19 -9.01 1.45
C GLY A 105 -4.01 -8.18 0.17
N GLN A 106 -2.81 -7.65 -0.07
CA GLN A 106 -2.51 -6.91 -1.29
C GLN A 106 -2.63 -7.76 -2.55
N PHE A 107 -2.28 -9.06 -2.48
CA PHE A 107 -2.46 -9.99 -3.59
C PHE A 107 -3.94 -10.13 -3.97
N VAL A 108 -4.82 -10.30 -2.98
CA VAL A 108 -6.29 -10.35 -3.19
C VAL A 108 -6.79 -9.06 -3.86
N PHE A 109 -6.41 -7.90 -3.35
CA PHE A 109 -6.80 -6.61 -3.97
C PHE A 109 -6.25 -6.43 -5.39
N THR A 110 -5.03 -6.91 -5.66
CA THR A 110 -4.45 -6.84 -7.01
C THR A 110 -5.23 -7.70 -8.00
N ASN A 111 -5.61 -8.91 -7.58
CA ASN A 111 -6.40 -9.80 -8.42
C ASN A 111 -7.78 -9.22 -8.73
N GLU A 112 -8.44 -8.62 -7.74
CA GLU A 112 -9.73 -7.94 -7.97
C GLU A 112 -9.59 -6.75 -8.93
N ALA A 113 -8.54 -5.92 -8.77
CA ALA A 113 -8.30 -4.80 -9.68
C ALA A 113 -8.07 -5.26 -11.13
N ILE A 114 -7.42 -6.40 -11.32
CA ILE A 114 -7.24 -7.03 -12.64
C ILE A 114 -8.58 -7.57 -13.17
N ALA A 115 -9.33 -8.31 -12.36
CA ALA A 115 -10.60 -8.91 -12.74
C ALA A 115 -11.66 -7.87 -13.11
N SER A 116 -11.70 -6.76 -12.37
CA SER A 116 -12.59 -5.62 -12.60
C SER A 116 -12.15 -4.70 -13.74
N LYS A 117 -10.99 -4.95 -14.36
CA LYS A 117 -10.37 -4.09 -15.39
C LYS A 117 -10.21 -2.63 -14.92
N ASP A 118 -10.07 -2.41 -13.61
CA ASP A 118 -9.84 -1.08 -13.05
C ASP A 118 -8.34 -0.73 -13.14
N THR A 119 -7.94 -0.29 -14.33
CA THR A 119 -6.55 0.09 -14.62
C THR A 119 -6.05 1.19 -13.69
N LYS A 120 -6.92 2.10 -13.21
CA LYS A 120 -6.51 3.18 -12.31
C LYS A 120 -6.16 2.63 -10.92
N ALA A 121 -7.03 1.79 -10.37
CA ALA A 121 -6.77 1.12 -9.10
C ALA A 121 -5.50 0.24 -9.18
N PHE A 122 -5.36 -0.52 -10.26
CA PHE A 122 -4.16 -1.35 -10.49
C PHE A 122 -2.86 -0.52 -10.55
N VAL A 123 -2.85 0.60 -11.27
CA VAL A 123 -1.69 1.49 -11.36
C VAL A 123 -1.36 2.12 -10.01
N GLN A 124 -2.36 2.54 -9.24
CA GLN A 124 -2.15 3.08 -7.90
C GLN A 124 -1.55 2.04 -6.94
N LEU A 125 -2.07 0.81 -6.94
CA LEU A 125 -1.50 -0.29 -6.18
C LEU A 125 -0.05 -0.57 -6.59
N ARG A 126 0.23 -0.62 -7.89
CA ARG A 126 1.58 -0.86 -8.41
C ARG A 126 2.56 0.26 -8.03
N ARG A 127 2.12 1.52 -8.07
CA ARG A 127 2.95 2.67 -7.67
C ARG A 127 3.28 2.63 -6.17
N THR A 128 2.32 2.25 -5.34
CA THR A 128 2.53 2.09 -3.90
C THR A 128 3.61 1.03 -3.65
N ARG A 129 3.51 -0.15 -4.27
CA ARG A 129 4.54 -1.20 -4.19
C ARG A 129 5.92 -0.75 -4.66
N GLN A 130 5.99 0.06 -5.71
CA GLN A 130 7.27 0.60 -6.18
C GLN A 130 7.90 1.54 -5.17
N ASN A 131 7.10 2.34 -4.46
CA ASN A 131 7.58 3.19 -3.38
C ASN A 131 8.05 2.36 -2.18
N ASP A 132 7.28 1.37 -1.76
CA ASP A 132 7.63 0.49 -0.62
C ASP A 132 8.96 -0.22 -0.89
N ARG A 133 9.13 -0.79 -2.09
CA ARG A 133 10.39 -1.42 -2.52
C ARG A 133 11.56 -0.43 -2.56
N LYS A 134 11.29 0.83 -2.91
CA LYS A 134 12.33 1.87 -2.89
C LYS A 134 12.76 2.17 -1.45
N ILE A 135 11.80 2.29 -0.53
CA ILE A 135 12.07 2.49 0.91
C ILE A 135 12.92 1.34 1.44
N GLU A 136 12.56 0.08 1.14
CA GLU A 136 13.32 -1.09 1.57
C GLU A 136 14.78 -1.08 1.04
N ILE A 137 14.99 -0.68 -0.21
CA ILE A 137 16.34 -0.52 -0.78
C ILE A 137 17.11 0.59 -0.07
N ASP A 138 16.46 1.71 0.20
CA ASP A 138 17.07 2.85 0.87
C ASP A 138 17.42 2.51 2.34
N GLU A 139 16.57 1.76 3.05
CA GLU A 139 16.85 1.23 4.39
C GLU A 139 18.05 0.27 4.39
N ARG A 140 18.13 -0.65 3.42
CA ARG A 140 19.31 -1.53 3.28
C ARG A 140 20.58 -0.75 3.01
N ARG A 141 20.52 0.29 2.18
CA ARG A 141 21.66 1.17 1.91
C ARG A 141 22.09 1.92 3.16
N MET A 142 21.13 2.46 3.91
CA MET A 142 21.38 3.12 5.19
C MET A 142 22.08 2.18 6.17
N ALA A 143 21.57 0.95 6.34
CA ALA A 143 22.18 -0.04 7.22
C ALA A 143 23.64 -0.38 6.82
N VAL A 144 23.92 -0.49 5.53
CA VAL A 144 25.29 -0.70 5.02
C VAL A 144 26.18 0.50 5.30
N LEU A 145 25.67 1.72 5.10
CA LEU A 145 26.40 2.96 5.38
C LEU A 145 26.69 3.13 6.87
N GLU A 146 25.71 2.86 7.74
CA GLU A 146 25.88 2.89 9.19
C GLU A 146 26.92 1.86 9.67
N ALA A 147 26.90 0.65 9.10
CA ALA A 147 27.90 -0.37 9.39
C ALA A 147 29.31 0.05 8.91
N ALA A 148 29.40 0.70 7.74
CA ALA A 148 30.67 1.22 7.23
C ALA A 148 31.21 2.38 8.08
N GLU A 149 30.34 3.32 8.47
CA GLU A 149 30.71 4.43 9.35
C GLU A 149 31.16 3.93 10.72
N LYS A 150 30.47 2.95 11.30
CA LYS A 150 30.89 2.31 12.55
C LYS A 150 32.29 1.70 12.43
N ARG A 151 32.54 0.92 11.37
CA ARG A 151 33.88 0.35 11.10
C ARG A 151 34.94 1.43 10.95
N GLN A 152 34.62 2.54 10.30
CA GLN A 152 35.53 3.67 10.14
C GLN A 152 35.86 4.32 11.48
N ARG A 153 34.85 4.59 12.32
CA ARG A 153 35.06 5.15 13.67
C ARG A 153 35.89 4.22 14.55
N ASP A 154 35.62 2.91 14.52
CA ASP A 154 36.40 1.91 15.26
C ASP A 154 37.88 1.89 14.81
N ALA A 155 38.13 2.02 13.50
CA ALA A 155 39.48 2.11 12.95
C ALA A 155 40.20 3.42 13.33
N GLU A 156 39.51 4.55 13.26
CA GLU A 156 40.04 5.86 13.68
C GLU A 156 40.38 5.88 15.17
N GLU A 157 39.53 5.28 16.02
CA GLU A 157 39.80 5.16 17.45
C GLU A 157 40.99 4.25 17.74
N ALA A 158 41.12 3.13 17.01
CA ALA A 158 42.28 2.24 17.12
C ALA A 158 43.58 2.93 16.72
N ILE A 159 43.58 3.69 15.61
CA ILE A 159 44.74 4.49 15.16
C ILE A 159 45.08 5.57 16.19
N ARG A 160 44.06 6.25 16.74
CA ARG A 160 44.26 7.26 17.77
C ARG A 160 44.92 6.68 19.02
N LYS A 161 44.46 5.49 19.48
CA LYS A 161 45.06 4.77 20.62
C LYS A 161 46.53 4.42 20.37
N ILE A 162 46.87 3.97 19.16
CA ILE A 162 48.27 3.68 18.78
C ILE A 162 49.13 4.95 18.82
N ASN A 163 48.63 6.06 18.28
CA ASN A 163 49.35 7.34 18.26
C ASN A 163 49.52 7.96 19.66
N SER A 164 48.63 7.66 20.61
CA SER A 164 48.74 8.12 22.00
C SER A 164 49.56 7.19 22.91
N ASP A 165 50.06 6.07 22.40
CA ASP A 165 50.83 5.10 23.19
C ASP A 165 52.29 5.54 23.29
N GLU A 166 52.63 6.23 24.39
CA GLU A 166 53.97 6.73 24.70
C GLU A 166 55.01 5.62 24.94
N THR A 167 54.58 4.36 25.06
CA THR A 167 55.49 3.22 25.23
C THR A 167 56.11 2.72 23.92
N LEU A 168 55.55 3.16 22.78
CA LEU A 168 56.03 2.79 21.45
C LEU A 168 56.96 3.86 20.88
N SER A 169 58.05 3.43 20.25
CA SER A 169 58.87 4.34 19.45
C SER A 169 58.08 4.89 18.25
N PRO A 170 58.43 6.07 17.72
CA PRO A 170 57.74 6.65 16.56
C PRO A 170 57.70 5.74 15.33
N GLU A 171 58.74 4.91 15.13
CA GLU A 171 58.78 3.91 14.05
C GLU A 171 57.83 2.74 14.32
N ALA A 172 57.76 2.27 15.57
CA ALA A 172 56.85 1.20 15.98
C ALA A 172 55.37 1.63 15.91
N GLN A 173 55.06 2.90 16.22
CA GLN A 173 53.72 3.47 16.05
C GLN A 173 53.33 3.50 14.57
N ARG A 174 54.20 3.99 13.68
CA ARG A 174 53.95 4.02 12.22
C ARG A 174 53.71 2.63 11.64
N ALA A 175 54.48 1.63 12.04
CA ALA A 175 54.30 0.25 11.58
C ALA A 175 52.93 -0.33 12.00
N LYS A 176 52.50 -0.09 13.25
CA LYS A 176 51.19 -0.53 13.74
C LYS A 176 50.01 0.20 13.09
N VAL A 177 50.16 1.50 12.78
CA VAL A 177 49.15 2.26 12.04
C VAL A 177 49.00 1.71 10.62
N LEU A 178 50.09 1.47 9.91
CA LEU A 178 50.07 0.88 8.57
C LEU A 178 49.42 -0.50 8.59
N GLU A 179 49.75 -1.34 9.58
CA GLU A 179 49.11 -2.65 9.75
C GLU A 179 47.60 -2.55 9.96
N LYS A 180 47.12 -1.59 10.77
CA LYS A 180 45.68 -1.36 10.97
C LYS A 180 44.98 -0.78 9.75
N MET A 181 45.66 0.03 8.95
CA MET A 181 45.14 0.49 7.66
C MET A 181 45.04 -0.67 6.67
N ASP A 182 46.04 -1.54 6.59
CA ASP A 182 46.01 -2.71 5.71
C ASP A 182 44.91 -3.70 6.10
N GLU A 183 44.63 -3.86 7.40
CA GLU A 183 43.51 -4.67 7.91
C GLU A 183 42.16 -4.03 7.54
N PHE A 184 42.00 -2.71 7.70
CA PHE A 184 40.78 -1.98 7.36
C PHE A 184 40.46 -2.03 5.86
N PHE A 185 41.47 -1.91 5.00
CA PHE A 185 41.31 -2.01 3.54
C PHE A 185 41.28 -3.45 3.02
N GLY A 186 41.41 -4.45 3.91
CA GLY A 186 41.41 -5.86 3.53
C GLY A 186 42.61 -6.28 2.66
N LEU A 187 43.73 -5.55 2.75
CA LEU A 187 44.94 -5.78 1.96
C LEU A 187 45.83 -6.88 2.56
N LYS A 188 45.63 -7.21 3.85
CA LYS A 188 46.18 -8.45 4.44
C LYS A 188 45.22 -9.61 4.22
N LYS A 189 45.67 -10.66 3.52
CA LYS A 189 44.98 -11.96 3.54
C LYS A 189 44.92 -12.44 4.99
N SER A 190 43.71 -12.65 5.52
CA SER A 190 43.53 -13.46 6.72
C SER A 190 44.03 -14.87 6.39
N ASN A 191 45.25 -15.20 6.78
CA ASN A 191 45.62 -16.61 6.88
C ASN A 191 44.76 -17.17 8.02
N GLY A 192 43.77 -17.99 7.65
CA GLY A 192 43.11 -18.89 8.57
C GLY A 192 44.05 -19.98 9.05
#